data_AF-A0A2V8GT65-F1
#
_entry.id   AF-A0A2V8GT65-F1
#
_cell.length_a   1.000
_cell.length_b   1.000
_cell.length_c   1.000
_cell.angle_alpha   90.00
_cell.angle_beta   90.00
_cell.angle_gamma   90.00
#
_symmetry.space_group_name_H-M   'P 1'
#
loop_
_entity.id
_entity.type
_entity.pdbx_description
1 polymer ?
#
loop_
_entity_poly.entity_id
_entity_poly.type
_entity_poly.pdbx_seq_one_letter_code
_entity_poly.pdbx_strand_id
1 'polypeptide(L)'
;MFDLGARAAQDDESALHALGDFTANARVLLLSLVAIPIGIISAYVAVALLALIAFFTNVFFFHRFSFAPASPAMHTLGPWVIVVPIVGGLIIGLMARYGSERIRGHGIPEAIESILINRILVEPKLAVLKPLSSAISIGSGGPFGAEGP
;
A
#
# COMPACT_ATOMS: atom_id res chain seq x y z
N MET A 1 5.47 48.85 -34.79
CA MET A 1 5.17 48.62 -33.35
C MET A 1 4.07 47.56 -33.10
N PHE A 2 3.33 47.11 -34.13
CA PHE A 2 2.27 46.09 -34.02
C PHE A 2 2.72 44.61 -34.07
N ASP A 3 4.02 44.33 -34.26
CA ASP A 3 4.55 42.99 -34.56
C ASP A 3 5.08 42.22 -33.33
N LEU A 4 5.23 42.93 -32.19
CA LEU A 4 5.76 42.34 -30.95
C LEU A 4 4.72 41.47 -30.22
N GLY A 5 3.43 41.82 -30.31
CA GLY A 5 2.35 41.07 -29.66
C GLY A 5 2.01 39.75 -30.36
N ALA A 6 2.17 39.67 -31.68
CA ALA A 6 1.91 38.45 -32.45
C ALA A 6 2.97 37.37 -32.20
N ARG A 7 4.24 37.76 -32.08
CA ARG A 7 5.35 36.87 -31.71
C ARG A 7 5.22 36.30 -30.30
N ALA A 8 4.86 37.15 -29.32
CA ALA A 8 4.68 36.69 -27.94
C ALA A 8 3.53 35.69 -27.80
N ALA A 9 2.44 35.85 -28.56
CA ALA A 9 1.34 34.89 -28.58
C ALA A 9 1.71 33.57 -29.27
N GLN A 10 2.50 33.62 -30.36
CA GLN A 10 3.00 32.42 -31.04
C GLN A 10 3.99 31.62 -30.19
N ASP A 11 4.86 32.29 -29.42
CA ASP A 11 5.82 31.62 -28.53
C ASP A 11 5.09 30.88 -27.39
N ASP A 12 4.01 31.45 -26.85
CA ASP A 12 3.20 30.85 -25.79
C ASP A 12 2.39 29.65 -26.32
N GLU A 13 1.82 29.76 -27.52
CA GLU A 13 1.09 28.67 -28.19
C GLU A 13 2.01 27.50 -28.56
N SER A 14 3.25 27.79 -28.97
CA SER A 14 4.30 26.80 -29.27
C SER A 14 4.77 26.07 -28.00
N ALA A 15 4.96 26.82 -26.90
CA ALA A 15 5.33 26.27 -25.60
C ALA A 15 4.22 25.38 -25.02
N LEU A 16 2.96 25.80 -25.18
CA LEU A 16 1.79 24.99 -24.79
C LEU A 16 1.68 23.71 -25.62
N HIS A 17 1.95 23.76 -26.93
CA HIS A 17 2.01 22.57 -27.78
C HIS A 17 3.15 21.62 -27.41
N ALA A 18 4.33 22.14 -27.04
CA ALA A 18 5.47 21.34 -26.58
C ALA A 18 5.24 20.67 -25.21
N LEU A 19 4.47 21.32 -24.32
CA LEU A 19 4.05 20.76 -23.03
C LEU A 19 2.92 19.72 -23.18
N GLY A 20 2.10 19.84 -24.24
CA GLY A 20 1.00 18.94 -24.57
C GLY A 20 1.38 17.76 -25.48
N ASP A 21 2.67 17.62 -25.83
CA ASP A 21 3.13 16.59 -26.75
C ASP A 21 3.19 15.22 -26.05
N PHE A 22 2.03 14.57 -25.90
CA PHE A 22 1.88 13.17 -25.50
C PHE A 22 2.30 12.21 -26.63
N THR A 23 3.35 12.57 -27.37
CA THR A 23 3.93 11.67 -28.36
C THR A 23 4.45 10.45 -27.62
N ALA A 24 3.91 9.27 -27.97
CA ALA A 24 4.31 7.98 -27.44
C ALA A 24 5.75 7.67 -27.87
N ASN A 25 6.70 8.34 -27.23
CA ASN A 25 8.12 8.23 -27.48
C ASN A 25 8.63 6.88 -26.98
N ALA A 26 9.78 6.43 -27.47
CA ALA A 26 10.40 5.17 -27.04
C ALA A 26 10.57 5.07 -25.51
N ARG A 27 10.72 6.21 -24.82
CA ARG A 27 10.72 6.29 -23.35
C ARG A 27 9.37 5.91 -22.72
N VAL A 28 8.25 6.37 -23.26
CA VAL A 28 6.91 6.00 -22.79
C VAL A 28 6.69 4.51 -22.99
N LEU A 29 7.08 3.98 -24.15
CA LEU A 29 7.02 2.53 -24.40
C LEU A 29 7.86 1.73 -23.41
N LEU A 30 9.10 2.18 -23.12
CA LEU A 30 9.98 1.55 -22.13
C LEU A 30 9.37 1.58 -20.73
N LEU A 31 8.86 2.73 -20.28
CA LEU A 31 8.21 2.87 -18.98
C LEU A 31 6.97 1.97 -18.86
N SER A 32 6.15 1.89 -19.90
CA SER A 32 5.01 0.98 -19.96
C SER A 32 5.45 -0.49 -19.86
N LEU A 33 6.53 -0.86 -20.54
CA LEU A 33 7.04 -2.23 -20.51
C LEU A 33 7.59 -2.61 -19.13
N VAL A 34 8.22 -1.67 -18.42
CA VAL A 34 8.67 -1.84 -17.02
C VAL A 34 7.49 -1.85 -16.04
N ALA A 35 6.41 -1.11 -16.32
CA ALA A 35 5.22 -1.08 -15.48
C ALA A 35 4.47 -2.42 -15.45
N ILE A 36 4.50 -3.20 -16.53
CA ILE A 36 3.84 -4.52 -16.62
C ILE A 36 4.32 -5.48 -15.51
N PRO A 37 5.62 -5.83 -15.40
CA PRO A 37 6.08 -6.74 -14.36
C PRO A 37 5.85 -6.16 -12.95
N ILE A 38 5.99 -4.83 -12.77
CA ILE A 38 5.72 -4.18 -11.47
C ILE A 38 4.25 -4.36 -11.08
N GLY A 39 3.31 -4.14 -12.01
CA GLY A 39 1.88 -4.33 -11.78
C GLY A 39 1.53 -5.79 -11.47
N ILE A 40 2.13 -6.74 -12.18
CA ILE A 40 1.96 -8.17 -11.91
C ILE A 40 2.44 -8.52 -10.50
N ILE A 41 3.65 -8.08 -10.12
CA ILE A 41 4.20 -8.32 -8.78
C ILE A 41 3.30 -7.69 -7.71
N SER A 42 2.86 -6.45 -7.92
CA SER A 42 1.98 -5.74 -6.99
C SER A 42 0.63 -6.47 -6.81
N ALA A 43 0.05 -7.01 -7.88
CA ALA A 43 -1.18 -7.78 -7.80
C ALA A 43 -1.00 -9.06 -6.96
N TYR A 44 0.11 -9.78 -7.14
CA TYR A 44 0.42 -10.96 -6.31
C TYR A 44 0.65 -10.59 -4.85
N VAL A 45 1.32 -9.48 -4.57
CA VAL A 45 1.52 -8.98 -3.20
C VAL A 45 0.18 -8.65 -2.54
N ALA A 46 -0.74 -8.00 -3.26
CA ALA A 46 -2.08 -7.70 -2.76
C ALA A 46 -2.88 -8.98 -2.46
N VAL A 47 -2.84 -9.98 -3.35
CA VAL A 47 -3.48 -11.29 -3.12
C VAL A 47 -2.86 -12.00 -1.91
N ALA A 48 -1.53 -11.95 -1.76
CA ALA A 48 -0.84 -12.54 -0.62
C ALA A 48 -1.23 -11.85 0.69
N LEU A 49 -1.37 -10.52 0.70
CA LEU A 49 -1.84 -9.76 1.87
C LEU A 49 -3.27 -10.16 2.25
N LEU A 50 -4.18 -10.25 1.27
CA LEU A 50 -5.56 -10.71 1.50
C LEU A 50 -5.60 -12.14 2.05
N ALA A 51 -4.79 -13.04 1.51
CA ALA A 51 -4.67 -14.42 2.02
C ALA A 51 -4.14 -14.44 3.45
N LEU A 52 -3.19 -13.57 3.79
CA LEU A 52 -2.62 -13.45 5.12
C LEU A 52 -3.63 -12.87 6.13
N ILE A 53 -4.43 -11.89 5.72
CA ILE A 53 -5.58 -11.39 6.51
C ILE A 53 -6.55 -12.53 6.79
N ALA A 54 -6.95 -13.27 5.75
CA ALA A 54 -7.84 -14.42 5.90
C ALA A 54 -7.24 -15.48 6.84
N PHE A 55 -5.94 -15.73 6.74
CA PHE A 55 -5.23 -16.64 7.63
C PHE A 55 -5.34 -16.22 9.10
N PHE A 56 -5.02 -14.96 9.42
CA PHE A 56 -5.14 -14.47 10.80
C PHE A 56 -6.59 -14.45 11.28
N THR A 57 -7.55 -14.12 10.43
CA THR A 57 -8.98 -14.26 10.76
C THR A 57 -9.34 -15.69 11.13
N ASN A 58 -8.89 -16.68 10.36
CA ASN A 58 -9.14 -18.09 10.66
C ASN A 58 -8.49 -18.54 11.97
N VAL A 59 -7.25 -18.10 12.22
CA VAL A 59 -6.52 -18.43 13.45
C VAL A 59 -7.20 -17.83 14.67
N PHE A 60 -7.56 -16.54 14.62
CA PHE A 60 -8.10 -15.83 15.77
C PHE A 60 -9.57 -16.14 16.06
N PHE A 61 -10.42 -16.23 15.03
CA PHE A 61 -11.86 -16.41 15.22
C PHE A 61 -12.30 -17.88 15.20
N PHE A 62 -11.57 -18.75 14.50
CA PHE A 62 -11.97 -20.13 14.26
C PHE A 62 -10.96 -21.17 14.75
N HIS A 63 -9.77 -20.75 15.20
CA HIS A 63 -8.67 -21.62 15.62
C HIS A 63 -8.24 -22.63 14.53
N ARG A 64 -8.30 -22.20 13.26
CA ARG A 64 -7.97 -23.03 12.09
C ARG A 64 -6.79 -22.44 11.32
N PHE A 65 -5.89 -23.30 10.87
CA PHE A 65 -4.83 -22.93 9.94
C PHE A 65 -5.37 -23.04 8.51
N SER A 66 -5.94 -21.95 7.99
CA SER A 66 -6.56 -21.91 6.66
C SER A 66 -6.41 -20.54 6.02
N PHE A 67 -6.14 -20.52 4.71
CA PHE A 67 -6.16 -19.31 3.89
C PHE A 67 -7.51 -19.06 3.21
N ALA A 68 -8.53 -19.88 3.54
CA ALA A 68 -9.86 -19.71 2.99
C ALA A 68 -10.47 -18.38 3.47
N PRO A 69 -11.16 -17.63 2.59
CA PRO A 69 -11.88 -16.42 3.00
C PRO A 69 -12.83 -16.72 4.16
N ALA A 70 -12.67 -15.99 5.26
CA ALA A 70 -13.50 -16.15 6.45
C ALA A 70 -14.01 -14.78 6.89
N SER A 71 -15.32 -14.70 7.15
CA SER A 71 -15.91 -13.51 7.73
C SER A 71 -15.91 -13.61 9.25
N PRO A 72 -15.34 -12.63 9.98
CA PRO A 72 -15.42 -12.58 11.44
C PRO A 72 -16.86 -12.63 11.95
N ALA A 73 -17.84 -12.12 11.17
CA ALA A 73 -19.26 -12.10 11.57
C ALA A 73 -19.86 -13.50 11.79
N MET A 74 -19.25 -14.55 11.24
CA MET A 74 -19.71 -15.94 11.38
C MET A 74 -19.07 -16.66 12.57
N HIS A 75 -18.39 -15.95 13.48
CA HIS A 75 -17.70 -16.57 14.61
C HIS A 75 -18.67 -17.19 15.63
N THR A 76 -18.22 -18.22 16.34
CA THR A 76 -19.00 -18.87 17.41
C THR A 76 -18.48 -18.54 18.82
N LEU A 77 -17.59 -17.55 18.95
CA LEU A 77 -16.89 -17.21 20.21
C LEU A 77 -17.79 -16.54 21.26
N GLY A 78 -19.00 -16.09 20.90
CA GLY A 78 -19.87 -15.35 21.82
C GLY A 78 -19.20 -14.06 22.34
N PRO A 79 -19.46 -13.64 23.59
CA PRO A 79 -18.90 -12.42 24.16
C PRO A 79 -17.35 -12.37 24.22
N TRP A 80 -16.69 -13.53 24.17
CA TRP A 80 -15.23 -13.62 24.21
C TRP A 80 -14.54 -13.02 22.98
N VAL A 81 -15.30 -12.69 21.92
CA VAL A 81 -14.76 -12.02 20.73
C VAL A 81 -14.00 -10.74 21.04
N ILE A 82 -14.34 -10.02 22.12
CA ILE A 82 -13.67 -8.77 22.52
C ILE A 82 -12.18 -9.01 22.86
N VAL A 83 -11.81 -10.23 23.27
CA VAL A 83 -10.41 -10.58 23.57
C VAL A 83 -9.56 -10.66 22.31
N VAL A 84 -10.18 -10.99 21.17
CA VAL A 84 -9.47 -11.18 19.89
C VAL A 84 -8.70 -9.91 19.45
N PRO A 85 -9.33 -8.72 19.33
CA PRO A 85 -8.60 -7.50 18.97
C PRO A 85 -7.61 -7.06 20.05
N ILE A 86 -7.84 -7.40 21.33
CA ILE A 86 -6.87 -7.12 22.41
C ILE A 86 -5.58 -7.92 22.17
N VAL A 87 -5.70 -9.20 21.85
CA VAL A 87 -4.55 -10.06 21.54
C VAL A 87 -3.84 -9.58 20.27
N GLY A 88 -4.59 -9.26 19.22
CA GLY A 88 -4.02 -8.69 17.98
C GLY A 88 -3.23 -7.40 18.22
N GLY A 89 -3.81 -6.47 18.99
CA GLY A 89 -3.14 -5.23 19.39
C GLY A 89 -1.89 -5.45 20.23
N LEU A 90 -1.89 -6.43 21.13
CA LEU A 90 -0.72 -6.80 21.92
C LEU A 90 0.40 -7.34 21.03
N ILE A 91 0.08 -8.23 20.08
CA ILE A 91 1.06 -8.77 19.13
C ILE A 91 1.68 -7.65 18.31
N ILE A 92 0.89 -6.73 17.76
CA ILE A 92 1.39 -5.59 16.98
C ILE A 92 2.21 -4.65 17.86
N GLY A 93 1.79 -4.42 19.11
CA GLY A 93 2.53 -3.62 20.08
C GLY A 93 3.92 -4.21 20.38
N LEU A 94 4.01 -5.53 20.52
CA LEU A 94 5.28 -6.25 20.68
C LEU A 94 6.12 -6.18 19.40
N MET A 95 5.51 -6.34 18.22
CA MET A 95 6.21 -6.17 16.95
C MET A 95 6.79 -4.77 16.80
N ALA A 96 6.06 -3.73 17.18
CA ALA A 96 6.55 -2.35 17.16
C ALA A 96 7.69 -2.13 18.16
N ARG A 97 7.62 -2.76 19.34
CA ARG A 97 8.64 -2.64 20.39
C ARG A 97 9.96 -3.33 20.02
N TYR A 98 9.90 -4.52 19.39
CA TYR A 98 11.08 -5.34 19.13
C TYR A 98 11.55 -5.34 17.66
N GLY A 99 10.68 -4.97 16.72
CA GLY A 99 10.96 -4.98 15.28
C GLY A 99 11.48 -3.64 14.77
N SER A 100 10.62 -2.63 14.77
CA SER A 100 10.94 -1.24 14.39
C SER A 100 9.79 -0.34 14.81
N GLU A 101 10.02 0.91 15.22
CA GLU A 101 8.91 1.82 15.51
C GLU A 101 8.19 2.29 14.24
N ARG A 102 8.87 2.20 13.08
CA ARG A 102 8.37 2.66 11.76
C ARG A 102 7.24 1.80 11.17
N ILE A 103 6.84 0.71 11.83
CA ILE A 103 5.66 -0.10 11.42
C ILE A 103 4.33 0.58 11.76
N ARG A 104 4.30 1.58 12.65
CA ARG A 104 3.08 2.34 13.01
C ARG A 104 2.80 3.52 12.07
N GLY A 105 3.54 3.61 10.97
CA GLY A 105 3.41 4.65 9.96
C GLY A 105 2.07 4.60 9.20
N HIS A 106 1.71 5.72 8.58
CA HIS A 106 0.44 5.98 7.90
C HIS A 106 0.45 5.52 6.42
N GLY A 107 1.52 4.84 5.97
CA GLY A 107 1.66 4.22 4.65
C GLY A 107 1.86 5.23 3.53
N ILE A 108 0.78 5.94 3.19
CA ILE A 108 0.73 6.93 2.09
C ILE A 108 1.70 8.10 2.34
N PRO A 109 1.73 8.74 3.54
CA PRO A 109 2.69 9.82 3.79
C PRO A 109 4.14 9.35 3.73
N GLU A 110 4.45 8.12 4.18
CA GLU A 110 5.81 7.58 4.08
C GLU A 110 6.22 7.26 2.64
N ALA A 111 5.29 6.78 1.81
CA ALA A 111 5.54 6.56 0.40
C ALA A 111 5.86 7.90 -0.29
N ILE A 112 5.07 8.94 -0.02
CA ILE A 112 5.28 10.29 -0.53
C ILE A 112 6.61 10.85 -0.02
N GLU A 113 6.92 10.72 1.27
CA GLU A 113 8.19 11.16 1.86
C GLU A 113 9.39 10.44 1.25
N SER A 114 9.27 9.14 0.96
CA SER A 114 10.34 8.37 0.32
C SER A 114 10.63 8.85 -1.10
N ILE A 115 9.60 9.24 -1.84
CA ILE A 115 9.71 9.81 -3.19
C ILE A 115 10.30 11.22 -3.14
N LEU A 116 9.79 12.10 -2.27
CA LEU A 116 10.21 13.51 -2.22
C LEU A 116 11.57 13.73 -1.54
N ILE A 117 11.88 12.98 -0.48
CA ILE A 117 13.01 13.27 0.42
C ILE A 117 14.05 12.15 0.39
N ASN A 118 13.63 10.88 0.49
CA ASN A 118 14.58 9.77 0.76
C ASN A 118 15.08 9.01 -0.48
N ARG A 119 14.93 9.56 -1.69
CA ARG A 119 15.45 8.96 -2.94
C ARG A 119 15.05 7.48 -3.13
N ILE A 120 13.81 7.12 -2.79
CA ILE A 120 13.22 5.78 -3.00
C ILE A 120 13.88 4.67 -2.15
N LEU A 121 14.62 5.01 -1.09
CA LEU A 121 15.18 3.99 -0.20
C LEU A 121 14.08 3.38 0.68
N VAL A 122 13.82 2.08 0.49
CA VAL A 122 12.88 1.31 1.29
C VAL A 122 13.64 0.29 2.13
N GLU A 123 13.48 0.34 3.45
CA GLU A 123 14.10 -0.64 4.34
C GLU A 123 13.44 -2.02 4.14
N PRO A 124 14.19 -3.08 3.77
CA PRO A 124 13.60 -4.40 3.49
C PRO A 124 12.82 -4.98 4.66
N LYS A 125 13.24 -4.66 5.90
CA LYS A 125 12.53 -5.07 7.11
C LYS A 125 11.12 -4.45 7.19
N LEU A 126 10.98 -3.18 6.82
CA LEU A 126 9.70 -2.49 6.86
C LEU A 126 8.76 -2.97 5.76
N ALA A 127 9.31 -3.30 4.59
CA ALA A 127 8.55 -3.87 3.48
C ALA A 127 7.82 -5.19 3.86
N VAL A 128 8.36 -5.96 4.80
CA VAL A 128 7.73 -7.20 5.29
C VAL A 128 6.90 -6.97 6.55
N LEU A 129 7.44 -6.21 7.51
CA LEU A 129 6.79 -6.03 8.81
C LEU A 129 5.49 -5.22 8.70
N LYS A 130 5.39 -4.23 7.80
CA LYS A 130 4.19 -3.41 7.62
C LYS A 130 2.99 -4.25 7.14
N PRO A 131 3.07 -4.98 6.00
CA PRO A 131 1.99 -5.86 5.56
C PRO A 131 1.61 -6.90 6.62
N LEU A 132 2.60 -7.49 7.31
CA LEU A 132 2.34 -8.48 8.35
C LEU A 132 1.58 -7.91 9.54
N SER A 133 2.02 -6.75 10.05
CA SER A 133 1.35 -6.07 11.17
C SER A 133 -0.08 -5.66 10.81
N SER A 134 -0.30 -5.21 9.57
CA SER A 134 -1.64 -4.89 9.10
C SER A 134 -2.51 -6.13 8.98
N ALA A 135 -1.98 -7.23 8.44
CA ALA A 135 -2.72 -8.49 8.33
C ALA A 135 -3.17 -9.02 9.69
N ILE A 136 -2.32 -8.92 10.72
CA ILE A 136 -2.66 -9.27 12.11
C ILE A 136 -3.73 -8.33 12.65
N SER A 137 -3.60 -7.02 12.39
CA SER A 137 -4.55 -6.01 12.86
C SER A 137 -5.93 -6.23 12.27
N ILE A 138 -6.02 -6.34 10.94
CA ILE A 138 -7.28 -6.55 10.22
C ILE A 138 -7.85 -7.92 10.56
N GLY A 139 -7.01 -8.97 10.55
CA GLY A 139 -7.43 -10.34 10.82
C GLY A 139 -7.90 -10.58 12.26
N SER A 140 -7.51 -9.73 13.22
CA SER A 140 -8.02 -9.75 14.60
C SER A 140 -9.23 -8.83 14.82
N GLY A 141 -9.71 -8.13 13.79
CA GLY A 141 -10.86 -7.21 13.89
C GLY A 141 -10.49 -5.78 14.30
N GLY A 142 -9.24 -5.37 14.10
CA GLY A 142 -8.81 -3.98 14.27
C GLY A 142 -9.44 -3.02 13.25
N PRO A 143 -9.59 -1.72 13.58
CA PRO A 143 -10.34 -0.75 12.77
C PRO A 143 -9.51 -0.19 11.60
N PHE A 144 -8.97 -1.06 10.75
CA PHE A 144 -8.11 -0.68 9.61
C PHE A 144 -8.50 -1.45 8.36
N GLY A 145 -8.25 -0.87 7.18
CA GLY A 145 -8.40 -1.55 5.90
C GLY A 145 -7.05 -1.87 5.25
N ALA A 146 -7.09 -2.58 4.13
CA ALA A 146 -5.93 -3.09 3.40
C ALA A 146 -5.38 -2.09 2.36
N GLU A 147 -5.82 -0.83 2.40
CA GLU A 147 -5.45 0.23 1.46
C GLU A 147 -4.08 0.87 1.71
N GLY A 148 -3.56 0.78 2.93
CA GLY A 148 -2.30 1.41 3.35
C GLY A 148 -1.00 0.59 3.26
N PRO A 149 -1.00 -0.73 3.59
CA PRO A 149 0.23 -1.54 3.68
C PRO A 149 0.82 -2.00 2.36
#